data_AF-G7MCT2-F1
#
_entry.id   AF-G7MCT2-F1
#
_cell.length_a   1.000
_cell.length_b   1.000
_cell.length_c   1.000
_cell.angle_alpha   90.00
_cell.angle_beta   90.00
_cell.angle_gamma   90.00
#
_symmetry.space_group_name_H-M   'P 1'
#
loop_
_entity.id
_entity.type
_entity.pdbx_description
1 polymer ?
#
loop_
_entity_poly.entity_id
_entity_poly.type
_entity_poly.pdbx_seq_one_letter_code
_entity_poly.pdbx_strand_id
1 'polypeptide(L)'
;MAPYYKYKKERLEKKFYVAKDTLSLLRGAMKEFNNTNSIYLRRSILGYFQDFTEYIIDMAETYLVMTDNYVDGCSAMELIKRARIHDFFDDTLSEFLLKIARLRNRYTHDYYKRDGVEEEIFKCCFSEIMYMEIFLEVSDTEIHLESK
;
A
#
# COMPACT_ATOMS: atom_id res chain seq x y z
N MET A 1 12.55 22.89 8.64
CA MET A 1 11.10 22.65 8.56
C MET A 1 10.38 23.25 9.76
N ALA A 2 9.25 23.92 9.56
CA ALA A 2 8.39 24.33 10.68
C ALA A 2 7.87 23.10 11.46
N PRO A 3 7.53 23.23 12.76
CA PRO A 3 7.15 22.10 13.63
C PRO A 3 6.02 21.21 13.05
N TYR A 4 5.07 21.82 12.34
CA TYR A 4 3.96 21.13 11.67
C TYR A 4 4.43 20.10 10.63
N TYR A 5 5.35 20.49 9.74
CA TYR A 5 5.87 19.61 8.69
C TYR A 5 6.79 18.51 9.27
N LYS A 6 7.53 18.81 10.36
CA LYS A 6 8.34 17.81 11.06
C LYS A 6 7.48 16.67 11.62
N TYR A 7 6.37 17.00 12.28
CA TYR A 7 5.44 16.01 12.84
C TYR A 7 4.82 15.11 11.75
N LYS A 8 4.49 15.68 10.58
CA LYS A 8 3.93 14.91 9.47
C LYS A 8 4.96 13.96 8.84
N LYS A 9 6.23 14.40 8.74
CA LYS A 9 7.34 13.55 8.28
C LYS A 9 7.55 12.33 9.21
N GLU A 10 7.59 12.55 10.53
CA GLU A 10 7.68 11.46 11.51
C GLU A 10 6.50 10.48 11.42
N ARG A 11 5.31 10.96 11.05
CA ARG A 11 4.13 10.12 10.83
C ARG A 11 4.26 9.29 9.54
N LEU A 12 4.79 9.87 8.47
CA LEU A 12 5.05 9.15 7.21
C LEU A 12 6.11 8.05 7.43
N GLU A 13 7.20 8.37 8.13
CA GLU A 13 8.24 7.39 8.51
C GLU A 13 7.66 6.23 9.31
N LYS A 14 6.81 6.50 10.32
CA LYS A 14 6.14 5.44 11.08
C LYS A 14 5.28 4.55 10.20
N LYS A 15 4.48 5.13 9.29
CA LYS A 15 3.65 4.35 8.35
C LYS A 15 4.50 3.48 7.44
N PHE A 16 5.62 4.01 6.95
CA PHE A 16 6.56 3.27 6.13
C PHE A 16 7.15 2.04 6.83
N TYR A 17 7.63 2.19 8.08
CA TYR A 17 8.17 1.06 8.83
C TYR A 17 7.11 -0.02 9.08
N VAL A 18 5.87 0.37 9.41
CA VAL A 18 4.79 -0.59 9.59
C VAL A 18 4.45 -1.29 8.28
N ALA A 19 4.40 -0.57 7.15
CA ALA A 19 4.19 -1.17 5.82
C ALA A 19 5.28 -2.20 5.46
N LYS A 20 6.54 -1.92 5.82
CA LYS A 20 7.68 -2.84 5.64
C LYS A 20 7.53 -4.12 6.46
N ASP A 21 7.11 -3.99 7.72
CA ASP A 21 6.83 -5.15 8.58
C ASP A 21 5.65 -5.96 8.03
N THR A 22 4.58 -5.30 7.56
CA THR A 22 3.43 -5.97 6.94
C THR A 22 3.82 -6.73 5.67
N LEU A 23 4.65 -6.15 4.80
CA LEU A 23 5.12 -6.86 3.60
C LEU A 23 5.99 -8.07 3.97
N SER A 24 6.78 -7.97 5.03
CA SER A 24 7.58 -9.09 5.55
C SER A 24 6.69 -10.23 6.06
N LEU A 25 5.61 -9.90 6.78
CA LEU A 25 4.60 -10.86 7.23
C LEU A 25 3.86 -11.52 6.05
N LEU A 26 3.47 -10.73 5.04
CA LEU A 26 2.86 -11.22 3.81
C LEU A 26 3.77 -12.24 3.12
N ARG A 27 5.04 -11.91 2.92
CA ARG A 27 6.03 -12.81 2.31
C ARG A 27 6.23 -14.09 3.13
N GLY A 28 6.31 -13.97 4.45
CA GLY A 28 6.39 -15.11 5.35
C GLY A 28 5.20 -16.05 5.20
N ALA A 29 3.98 -15.50 5.22
CA ALA A 29 2.75 -16.27 5.05
C ALA A 29 2.67 -16.95 3.68
N MET A 30 3.06 -16.26 2.61
CA MET A 30 3.11 -16.82 1.25
C MET A 30 4.11 -17.98 1.15
N LYS A 31 5.29 -17.83 1.75
CA LYS A 31 6.31 -18.89 1.76
C LYS A 31 5.81 -20.13 2.48
N GLU A 32 5.22 -19.97 3.66
CA GLU A 32 4.67 -21.10 4.41
C GLU A 32 3.44 -21.72 3.71
N PHE A 33 2.61 -20.90 3.06
CA PHE A 33 1.46 -21.40 2.32
C PHE A 33 1.89 -22.36 1.21
N ASN A 34 2.95 -22.06 0.46
CA ASN A 34 3.48 -22.96 -0.58
C ASN A 34 3.92 -24.33 -0.03
N ASN A 35 4.27 -24.41 1.25
CA ASN A 35 4.66 -25.67 1.88
C ASN A 35 3.46 -26.46 2.42
N THR A 36 2.42 -25.78 2.89
CA THR A 36 1.34 -26.43 3.66
C THR A 36 -0.04 -26.38 3.02
N ASN A 37 -0.28 -25.51 2.03
CA ASN A 37 -1.60 -25.17 1.49
C ASN A 37 -2.64 -24.85 2.58
N SER A 38 -2.21 -24.22 3.68
CA SER A 38 -3.07 -23.98 4.84
C SER A 38 -4.11 -22.89 4.56
N ILE A 39 -5.38 -23.19 4.84
CA ILE A 39 -6.46 -22.20 4.74
C ILE A 39 -6.25 -21.01 5.69
N TYR A 40 -5.61 -21.23 6.84
CA TYR A 40 -5.28 -20.16 7.78
C TYR A 40 -4.25 -19.20 7.18
N LEU A 41 -3.22 -19.74 6.53
CA LEU A 41 -2.21 -18.93 5.85
C LEU A 41 -2.80 -18.19 4.65
N ARG A 42 -3.71 -18.83 3.90
CA ARG A 42 -4.48 -18.14 2.85
C ARG A 42 -5.23 -16.93 3.41
N ARG A 43 -5.89 -17.09 4.56
CA ARG A 43 -6.60 -15.98 5.22
C ARG A 43 -5.64 -14.89 5.70
N SER A 44 -4.48 -15.26 6.24
CA SER A 44 -3.44 -14.32 6.63
C SER A 44 -2.91 -13.52 5.45
N ILE A 45 -2.65 -14.15 4.30
CA ILE A 45 -2.20 -13.48 3.07
C ILE A 45 -3.21 -12.41 2.63
N LEU A 46 -4.50 -12.74 2.65
CA LEU A 46 -5.56 -11.78 2.34
C LEU A 46 -5.58 -10.63 3.34
N GLY A 47 -5.43 -10.91 4.64
CA GLY A 47 -5.37 -9.89 5.69
C GLY A 47 -4.18 -8.94 5.49
N TYR A 48 -2.97 -9.48 5.35
CA TYR A 48 -1.77 -8.67 5.13
C TYR A 48 -1.83 -7.87 3.83
N PHE A 49 -2.47 -8.38 2.78
CA PHE A 49 -2.74 -7.61 1.57
C PHE A 49 -3.65 -6.40 1.83
N GLN A 50 -4.73 -6.58 2.60
CA GLN A 50 -5.63 -5.46 2.96
C GLN A 50 -4.87 -4.41 3.77
N ASP A 51 -4.13 -4.83 4.80
CA ASP A 51 -3.37 -3.95 5.67
C ASP A 51 -2.30 -3.19 4.89
N PHE A 52 -1.52 -3.88 4.06
CA PHE A 52 -0.49 -3.26 3.24
C PHE A 52 -1.08 -2.23 2.25
N THR A 53 -2.19 -2.58 1.61
CA THR A 53 -2.88 -1.66 0.69
C THR A 53 -3.42 -0.43 1.44
N GLU A 54 -3.88 -0.58 2.68
CA GLU A 54 -4.26 0.54 3.51
C GLU A 54 -3.06 1.45 3.79
N TYR A 55 -1.91 0.89 4.18
CA TYR A 55 -0.71 1.68 4.43
C TYR A 55 -0.24 2.47 3.21
N ILE A 56 -0.38 1.93 2.00
CA ILE A 56 -0.10 2.66 0.76
C ILE A 56 -1.00 3.90 0.64
N ILE A 57 -2.31 3.75 0.85
CA ILE A 57 -3.27 4.84 0.77
C ILE A 57 -2.96 5.90 1.83
N ASP A 58 -2.70 5.44 3.05
CA ASP A 58 -2.34 6.24 4.20
C ASP A 58 -1.03 7.02 4.00
N MET A 59 -0.04 6.42 3.33
CA MET A 59 1.23 7.06 2.98
C MET A 59 1.02 8.10 1.89
N ALA A 60 0.25 7.79 0.83
CA ALA A 60 -0.12 8.74 -0.21
C ALA A 60 -0.84 9.97 0.36
N GLU A 61 -1.80 9.77 1.26
CA GLU A 61 -2.48 10.86 1.97
C GLU A 61 -1.49 11.70 2.78
N THR A 62 -0.62 11.04 3.57
CA THR A 62 0.33 11.75 4.44
C THR A 62 1.33 12.56 3.63
N TYR A 63 1.81 12.01 2.51
CA TYR A 63 2.67 12.70 1.55
C TYR A 63 1.99 13.95 0.98
N LEU A 64 0.75 13.83 0.52
CA LEU A 64 -0.02 14.96 0.00
C LEU A 64 -0.24 16.05 1.06
N VAL A 65 -0.45 15.66 2.32
CA VAL A 65 -0.56 16.62 3.43
C VAL A 65 0.77 17.30 3.71
N MET A 66 1.90 16.59 3.60
CA MET A 66 3.23 17.15 3.82
C MET A 66 3.65 18.13 2.73
N THR A 67 3.15 17.95 1.51
CA THR A 67 3.48 18.75 0.33
C THR A 67 2.43 19.84 0.05
N ASP A 68 1.47 20.06 0.96
CA ASP A 68 0.35 21.00 0.84
C ASP A 68 -0.54 20.77 -0.41
N ASN A 69 -0.60 19.52 -0.88
CA ASN A 69 -1.38 19.09 -2.05
C ASN A 69 -2.62 18.24 -1.69
N TYR A 70 -2.86 18.01 -0.40
CA TYR A 70 -4.03 17.28 0.07
C TYR A 70 -5.33 18.10 -0.12
N VAL A 71 -6.38 17.42 -0.58
CA VAL A 71 -7.73 17.97 -0.67
C VAL A 71 -8.67 17.03 0.09
N ASP A 72 -9.54 17.61 0.91
CA ASP A 72 -10.44 16.85 1.76
C ASP A 72 -11.48 16.06 0.93
N GLY A 73 -11.93 14.91 1.47
CA GLY A 73 -12.90 14.04 0.82
C GLY A 73 -12.38 13.22 -0.36
N CYS A 74 -11.06 13.15 -0.57
CA CYS A 74 -10.49 12.30 -1.63
C CYS A 74 -10.72 10.80 -1.35
N SER A 75 -11.17 10.07 -2.36
CA SER A 75 -11.20 8.60 -2.29
C SER A 75 -9.79 8.01 -2.30
N ALA A 76 -9.63 6.77 -1.83
CA ALA A 76 -8.35 6.03 -1.92
C ALA A 76 -7.73 6.06 -3.33
N MET A 77 -8.57 5.92 -4.36
CA MET A 77 -8.15 5.96 -5.75
C MET A 77 -7.65 7.35 -6.17
N GLU A 78 -8.28 8.39 -5.65
CA GLU A 78 -7.90 9.78 -5.93
C GLU A 78 -6.61 10.17 -5.20
N LEU A 79 -6.44 9.70 -3.97
CA LEU A 79 -5.19 9.88 -3.20
C LEU A 79 -3.98 9.29 -3.96
N ILE A 80 -4.10 8.07 -4.49
CA ILE A 80 -3.02 7.43 -5.25
C ILE A 80 -2.70 8.21 -6.53
N LYS A 81 -3.72 8.68 -7.27
CA LYS A 81 -3.51 9.48 -8.49
C LYS A 81 -2.82 10.80 -8.19
N ARG A 82 -3.27 11.50 -7.14
CA ARG A 82 -2.69 12.78 -6.74
C ARG A 82 -1.27 12.64 -6.24
N ALA A 83 -0.99 11.62 -5.42
CA ALA A 83 0.36 11.36 -4.96
C ALA A 83 1.32 11.11 -6.14
N ARG A 84 0.87 10.41 -7.19
CA ARG A 84 1.61 10.33 -8.46
C ARG A 84 1.80 11.68 -9.14
N ILE A 85 0.76 12.52 -9.24
CA ILE A 85 0.84 13.85 -9.88
C ILE A 85 1.87 14.75 -9.19
N HIS A 86 2.06 14.52 -7.89
CA HIS A 86 3.02 15.23 -7.06
C HIS A 86 4.30 14.42 -6.81
N ASP A 87 4.67 13.51 -7.72
CA ASP A 87 5.97 12.83 -7.76
C ASP A 87 6.29 11.89 -6.58
N PHE A 88 5.30 11.40 -5.82
CA PHE A 88 5.57 10.40 -4.77
C PHE A 88 5.99 9.04 -5.36
N PHE A 89 5.50 8.71 -6.55
CA PHE A 89 5.85 7.52 -7.32
C PHE A 89 5.48 7.73 -8.79
N ASP A 90 6.06 6.90 -9.67
CA ASP A 90 5.86 7.00 -11.12
C ASP A 90 4.53 6.43 -11.62
N ASP A 91 4.28 6.61 -12.93
CA ASP A 91 3.05 6.17 -13.60
C ASP A 91 2.88 4.65 -13.59
N THR A 92 3.97 3.90 -13.73
CA THR A 92 3.95 2.43 -13.76
C THR A 92 3.55 1.88 -12.40
N LEU A 93 4.15 2.40 -11.34
CA LEU A 93 3.80 2.04 -9.98
C LEU A 93 2.38 2.49 -9.65
N SER A 94 1.96 3.69 -10.06
CA SER A 94 0.60 4.19 -9.88
C SER A 94 -0.46 3.23 -10.46
N GLU A 95 -0.24 2.68 -11.65
CA GLU A 95 -1.18 1.72 -12.25
C GLU A 95 -1.36 0.46 -11.38
N PHE A 96 -0.26 -0.07 -10.86
CA PHE A 96 -0.29 -1.20 -9.94
C PHE A 96 -0.98 -0.85 -8.61
N LEU A 97 -0.66 0.30 -8.01
CA LEU A 97 -1.26 0.74 -6.75
C LEU A 97 -2.78 0.95 -6.89
N LEU A 98 -3.23 1.52 -8.01
CA LEU A 98 -4.65 1.66 -8.33
C LEU A 98 -5.32 0.29 -8.48
N LYS A 99 -4.65 -0.70 -9.06
CA LYS A 99 -5.18 -2.07 -9.16
C LYS A 99 -5.38 -2.70 -7.78
N ILE A 100 -4.39 -2.68 -6.90
CA ILE A 100 -4.51 -3.30 -5.57
C ILE A 100 -5.53 -2.56 -4.68
N ALA A 101 -5.63 -1.23 -4.79
CA ALA A 101 -6.66 -0.45 -4.10
C ALA A 101 -8.08 -0.84 -4.56
N ARG A 102 -8.29 -1.09 -5.86
CA ARG A 102 -9.57 -1.62 -6.36
C ARG A 102 -9.85 -3.01 -5.81
N LEU A 103 -8.86 -3.90 -5.75
CA LEU A 103 -9.03 -5.24 -5.19
C LEU A 103 -9.38 -5.20 -3.70
N ARG A 104 -8.71 -4.35 -2.91
CA ARG A 104 -9.05 -4.08 -1.49
C ARG A 104 -10.50 -3.63 -1.34
N ASN A 105 -10.92 -2.64 -2.13
CA ASN A 105 -12.27 -2.11 -2.07
C ASN A 105 -13.32 -3.17 -2.46
N ARG A 106 -13.08 -3.93 -3.54
CA ARG A 106 -13.98 -5.03 -3.94
C ARG A 106 -14.06 -6.11 -2.87
N TYR A 107 -12.95 -6.49 -2.25
CA TYR A 107 -12.94 -7.51 -1.20
C TYR A 107 -13.75 -7.09 0.04
N THR A 108 -13.70 -5.80 0.36
CA THR A 108 -14.41 -5.21 1.51
C THR A 108 -15.90 -5.04 1.22
N HIS A 109 -16.27 -4.55 0.01
CA HIS A 109 -17.63 -4.11 -0.30
C HIS A 109 -18.45 -5.10 -1.14
N ASP A 110 -17.83 -5.91 -2.01
CA ASP A 110 -18.53 -6.84 -2.90
C ASP A 110 -18.65 -8.24 -2.27
N TYR A 111 -19.32 -8.34 -1.13
CA TYR A 111 -19.40 -9.60 -0.36
C TYR A 111 -20.01 -10.78 -1.16
N TYR A 112 -20.87 -10.53 -2.14
CA TYR A 112 -21.44 -11.55 -3.03
C TYR A 112 -20.45 -12.13 -4.05
N LYS A 113 -19.31 -11.49 -4.27
CA LYS A 113 -18.26 -11.92 -5.22
C LYS A 113 -16.93 -12.17 -4.50
N ARG A 114 -16.96 -12.30 -3.17
CA ARG A 114 -15.76 -12.36 -2.34
C ARG A 114 -14.81 -13.47 -2.77
N ASP A 115 -15.31 -14.68 -3.04
CA ASP A 115 -14.46 -15.81 -3.45
C ASP A 115 -13.64 -15.50 -4.71
N GLY A 116 -14.27 -14.89 -5.73
CA GLY A 116 -13.56 -14.49 -6.95
C GLY A 116 -12.52 -13.39 -6.69
N VAL A 117 -12.84 -12.41 -5.85
CA VAL A 117 -11.89 -11.35 -5.48
C VAL A 117 -10.74 -11.90 -4.63
N GLU A 118 -11.00 -12.87 -3.75
CA GLU A 118 -9.97 -13.55 -2.97
C GLU A 118 -8.97 -14.24 -3.88
N GLU A 119 -9.41 -14.94 -4.94
CA GLU A 119 -8.51 -15.53 -5.93
C GLU A 119 -7.73 -14.47 -6.72
N GLU A 120 -8.35 -13.35 -7.10
CA GLU A 120 -7.67 -12.25 -7.77
C GLU A 120 -6.56 -11.63 -6.90
N ILE A 121 -6.85 -11.39 -5.61
CA ILE A 121 -5.87 -10.90 -4.63
C ILE A 121 -4.75 -11.93 -4.47
N PHE A 122 -5.12 -13.19 -4.26
CA PHE A 122 -4.15 -14.26 -4.05
C PHE A 122 -3.19 -14.36 -5.23
N LYS A 123 -3.72 -14.39 -6.45
CA LYS A 123 -2.91 -14.36 -7.67
C LYS A 123 -2.00 -13.14 -7.71
N CYS A 124 -2.52 -11.95 -7.43
CA CYS A 124 -1.76 -10.70 -7.39
C CYS A 124 -0.56 -10.78 -6.44
N CYS A 125 -0.77 -11.29 -5.22
CA CYS A 125 0.32 -11.50 -4.25
C CYS A 125 1.41 -12.41 -4.83
N PHE A 126 1.07 -13.51 -5.51
CA PHE A 126 2.09 -14.44 -6.01
C PHE A 126 2.74 -14.01 -7.34
N SER A 127 2.08 -13.19 -8.17
CA SER A 127 2.61 -12.78 -9.47
C SER A 127 3.27 -11.41 -9.49
N GLU A 128 2.91 -10.51 -8.55
CA GLU A 128 3.20 -9.08 -8.67
C GLU A 128 3.72 -8.45 -7.37
N ILE A 129 4.12 -9.25 -6.36
CA ILE A 129 4.66 -8.74 -5.09
C ILE A 129 5.87 -7.82 -5.25
N MET A 130 6.65 -7.98 -6.30
CA MET A 130 7.79 -7.12 -6.61
C MET A 130 7.39 -5.64 -6.69
N TYR A 131 6.18 -5.30 -7.17
CA TYR A 131 5.73 -3.90 -7.20
C TYR A 131 5.43 -3.34 -5.80
N MET A 132 5.07 -4.19 -4.83
CA MET A 132 4.93 -3.79 -3.43
C MET A 132 6.31 -3.48 -2.82
N GLU A 133 7.34 -4.23 -3.22
CA GLU A 133 8.72 -3.98 -2.81
C GLU A 133 9.25 -2.67 -3.42
N ILE A 134 9.03 -2.46 -4.72
CA ILE A 134 9.38 -1.22 -5.42
C ILE A 134 8.69 -0.02 -4.76
N PHE A 135 7.42 -0.14 -4.35
CA PHE A 135 6.74 0.93 -3.63
C PHE A 135 7.47 1.33 -2.34
N LEU A 136 7.92 0.34 -1.55
CA LEU A 136 8.69 0.64 -0.34
C LEU A 136 10.04 1.28 -0.68
N GLU A 137 10.74 0.82 -1.70
CA GLU A 137 12.03 1.40 -2.11
C GLU A 137 11.90 2.87 -2.58
N VAL A 138 10.89 3.16 -3.40
CA VAL A 138 10.58 4.53 -3.85
C VAL A 138 10.17 5.40 -2.67
N SER A 139 9.27 4.90 -1.80
CA SER A 139 8.82 5.63 -0.62
C SER A 139 9.97 5.94 0.34
N ASP A 140 10.91 5.01 0.52
CA ASP A 140 12.10 5.20 1.36
C ASP A 140 12.96 6.36 0.87
N THR A 141 13.13 6.45 -0.46
CA THR A 141 13.85 7.54 -1.12
C THR A 141 13.17 8.88 -0.85
N GLU A 142 11.86 8.96 -1.03
CA GLU A 142 11.08 10.18 -0.81
C GLU A 142 11.04 10.62 0.66
N ILE A 143 11.02 9.66 1.59
CA ILE A 143 11.04 9.92 3.03
C ILE A 143 12.39 10.47 3.48
N HIS A 144 13.48 9.88 2.98
CA HIS A 144 14.83 10.22 3.42
C HIS A 144 15.53 11.27 2.57
N LEU A 145 14.92 11.73 1.47
CA LEU A 145 15.34 12.96 0.80
C LEU A 145 15.27 14.13 1.79
N GLU A 146 16.43 14.73 2.06
CA GLU A 146 16.51 16.00 2.76
C GLU A 146 15.76 17.02 1.91
N SER A 147 14.75 17.66 2.50
CA SER A 147 13.99 18.75 1.88
C SER A 147 14.97 19.72 1.21
N LYS A 148 14.86 19.90 -0.12
CA LYS A 148 15.45 21.07 -0.79
C LYS A 148 14.79 22.35 -0.27
#